data_AF-A0A151EN36-F1
#
_entry.id   AF-A0A151EN36-F1
#
_cell.length_a   1.000
_cell.length_b   1.000
_cell.length_c   1.000
_cell.angle_alpha   90.00
_cell.angle_beta   90.00
_cell.angle_gamma   90.00
#
_symmetry.space_group_name_H-M   'P 1'
#
loop_
_entity.id
_entity.type
_entity.pdbx_description
1 polymer ?
#
loop_
_entity_poly.entity_id
_entity_poly.type
_entity_poly.pdbx_seq_one_letter_code
_entity_poly.pdbx_strand_id
1 'polypeptide(L)'
;MMRFLKNSWFYMIIGLIILIFSVFDIIYNQNLILGTFLAYALIFVIIIVLIYYNLQKKDIVPISIKEFEKRLEGGLLHFKCPTCYGFFAIKKSKRNNKKYVQLTCPDCGALGVIPPKPVQIEESIPEKKSLKANFSCDLCGEGITVWAEGTDLYSNISVYSCPFCGEKEPLKRF
;
A
#
# COMPACT_ATOMS: atom_id res chain seq x y z
N MET A 1 2.78 -0.34 -12.59
CA MET A 1 2.62 0.16 -13.97
C MET A 1 1.19 0.63 -14.28
N MET A 2 0.46 1.24 -13.33
CA MET A 2 -0.93 1.70 -13.57
C MET A 2 -1.31 2.83 -12.61
N ARG A 3 -0.76 4.02 -12.84
CA ARG A 3 -1.20 5.26 -12.16
C ARG A 3 -1.07 6.51 -13.02
N PHE A 4 -0.78 6.35 -14.31
CA PHE A 4 -0.69 7.43 -15.31
C PHE A 4 -2.05 7.79 -15.95
N LEU A 5 -3.09 6.98 -15.72
CA LEU A 5 -4.39 7.11 -16.40
C LEU A 5 -5.35 8.14 -15.79
N LYS A 6 -5.10 8.66 -14.57
CA LYS A 6 -6.09 9.56 -13.94
C LYS A 6 -6.05 11.00 -14.46
N ASN A 7 -4.98 11.41 -15.15
CA ASN A 7 -4.83 12.76 -15.71
C ASN A 7 -4.64 12.79 -17.24
N SER A 8 -4.79 11.66 -17.94
CA SER A 8 -4.57 11.58 -19.40
C SER A 8 -5.55 12.43 -20.21
N TRP A 9 -6.77 12.62 -19.70
CA TRP A 9 -7.80 13.44 -20.35
C TRP A 9 -7.39 14.92 -20.49
N PHE A 10 -6.61 15.45 -19.54
CA PHE A 10 -6.13 16.83 -19.58
C PHE A 10 -5.21 17.10 -20.80
N TYR A 11 -4.31 16.17 -21.10
CA TYR A 11 -3.42 16.28 -22.25
C TYR A 11 -4.16 16.11 -23.59
N MET A 12 -5.20 15.27 -23.61
CA MET A 12 -6.08 15.13 -24.78
C MET A 12 -6.85 16.41 -25.08
N ILE A 13 -7.34 17.13 -24.06
CA ILE A 13 -8.04 18.42 -24.23
C ILE A 13 -7.08 19.49 -24.75
N ILE A 14 -5.86 19.58 -24.22
CA ILE A 14 -4.85 20.54 -24.68
C ILE A 14 -4.50 20.30 -26.16
N GLY A 15 -4.31 19.03 -26.56
CA GLY A 15 -4.08 18.67 -27.95
C GLY A 15 -5.22 19.07 -28.89
N LEU A 16 -6.47 18.91 -28.44
CA LEU A 16 -7.66 19.30 -29.21
C LEU A 16 -7.77 20.83 -29.36
N ILE A 17 -7.47 21.59 -28.32
CA ILE A 17 -7.42 23.06 -28.36
C ILE A 17 -6.35 23.54 -29.35
N ILE A 18 -5.16 22.94 -29.34
CA ILE A 18 -4.07 23.25 -30.29
C ILE A 18 -4.50 23.01 -31.74
N LEU A 19 -5.22 21.92 -32.00
CA LEU A 19 -5.72 21.59 -33.33
C LEU A 19 -6.72 22.64 -33.82
N ILE A 20 -7.64 23.08 -32.95
CA ILE A 20 -8.62 24.12 -33.25
C ILE A 20 -7.92 25.45 -33.57
N PHE A 21 -6.93 25.87 -32.78
CA PHE A 21 -6.18 27.10 -33.03
C PHE A 21 -5.42 27.06 -34.36
N SER A 22 -4.81 25.92 -34.70
CA SER A 22 -4.11 25.74 -35.99
C SER A 22 -5.07 25.85 -37.18
N VAL A 23 -6.26 25.26 -37.07
CA VAL A 23 -7.28 25.33 -38.14
C VAL A 23 -7.83 26.76 -38.28
N PHE A 24 -8.00 27.48 -37.17
CA PHE A 24 -8.49 28.86 -37.19
C PHE A 24 -7.51 29.81 -37.89
N ASP A 25 -6.21 29.65 -37.63
CA ASP A 25 -5.13 30.43 -38.26
C ASP A 25 -5.09 30.21 -39.79
N ILE A 26 -5.30 28.97 -40.23
CA ILE A 26 -5.39 28.61 -41.66
C ILE A 26 -6.60 29.25 -42.33
N ILE A 27 -7.77 29.24 -41.67
CA ILE A 27 -9.03 29.76 -42.25
C ILE A 27 -9.01 31.28 -42.38
N TYR A 28 -8.49 31.99 -41.37
CA TYR A 28 -8.57 33.45 -41.34
C TYR A 28 -7.42 34.16 -42.08
N ASN A 29 -6.41 33.41 -42.57
CA ASN A 29 -5.27 33.90 -43.36
C ASN A 29 -4.65 35.21 -42.81
N GLN A 30 -4.70 35.39 -41.50
CA GLN A 30 -4.02 36.48 -40.84
C GLN A 30 -2.59 35.98 -40.61
N ASN A 31 -1.61 36.63 -41.23
CA ASN A 31 -0.18 36.30 -41.14
C ASN A 31 0.40 36.51 -39.71
N LEU A 32 -0.28 36.02 -38.68
CA LEU A 32 0.03 36.12 -37.25
C LEU A 32 0.92 34.94 -36.77
N ILE A 33 1.79 34.46 -37.67
CA ILE A 33 2.73 33.35 -37.44
C ILE A 33 3.57 33.59 -36.17
N LEU A 34 3.93 34.84 -35.89
CA LEU A 34 4.69 35.21 -34.69
C LEU A 34 3.87 35.02 -33.39
N GLY A 35 2.58 35.36 -33.44
CA GLY A 35 1.68 35.24 -32.28
C GLY A 35 1.40 33.79 -31.92
N THR A 36 1.22 32.93 -32.93
CA THR A 36 1.04 31.50 -32.70
C THR A 36 2.31 30.83 -32.19
N PHE A 37 3.48 31.21 -32.70
CA PHE A 37 4.76 30.72 -32.18
C PHE A 37 4.98 31.07 -30.69
N LEU A 38 4.65 32.31 -30.29
CA LEU A 38 4.76 32.73 -28.89
C LEU A 38 3.78 31.99 -27.97
N ALA A 39 2.55 31.74 -28.42
CA ALA A 39 1.59 30.94 -27.68
C ALA A 39 2.08 29.49 -27.47
N TYR A 40 2.66 28.87 -28.51
CA TYR A 40 3.26 27.54 -28.39
C TYR A 40 4.42 27.48 -27.41
N ALA A 41 5.30 28.49 -27.44
CA ALA A 41 6.42 28.57 -26.51
C ALA A 41 5.95 28.68 -25.05
N LEU A 42 4.92 29.49 -24.76
CA LEU A 42 4.36 29.63 -23.41
C LEU A 42 3.71 28.33 -22.92
N ILE A 43 2.95 27.63 -23.76
CA ILE A 43 2.33 26.34 -23.41
C ILE A 43 3.40 25.29 -23.09
N PHE A 44 4.48 25.24 -23.89
CA PHE A 44 5.59 24.31 -23.66
C PHE A 44 6.27 24.55 -22.32
N VAL A 45 6.52 25.81 -21.95
CA VAL A 45 7.07 26.18 -20.63
C VAL A 45 6.13 25.77 -19.50
N ILE A 46 4.82 26.00 -19.64
CA ILE A 46 3.83 25.57 -18.64
C ILE A 46 3.83 24.05 -18.46
N ILE A 47 3.94 23.29 -19.56
CA ILE A 47 4.03 21.83 -19.51
C ILE A 47 5.29 21.37 -18.78
N ILE A 48 6.45 21.98 -19.07
CA ILE A 48 7.71 21.66 -18.37
C ILE A 48 7.58 21.94 -16.87
N VAL A 49 7.03 23.09 -16.50
CA VAL A 49 6.80 23.48 -15.10
C VAL A 49 5.86 22.48 -14.41
N LEU A 50 4.74 22.12 -15.04
CA LEU A 50 3.80 21.13 -14.50
C LEU A 50 4.43 19.73 -14.35
N ILE A 51 5.26 19.30 -15.31
CA ILE A 51 6.00 18.03 -15.20
C ILE A 51 6.97 18.10 -14.01
N TYR A 52 7.71 19.20 -13.86
CA TYR A 52 8.64 19.39 -12.75
C TYR A 52 7.92 19.34 -11.38
N TYR A 53 6.78 20.02 -11.24
CA TYR A 53 5.97 19.97 -10.01
C TYR A 53 5.43 18.56 -9.71
N ASN A 54 4.98 17.83 -10.73
CA ASN A 54 4.49 16.46 -10.56
C ASN A 54 5.61 15.46 -10.20
N LEU A 55 6.83 15.69 -10.69
CA LEU A 55 8.00 14.90 -10.30
C LEU A 55 8.33 15.09 -8.82
N GLN A 56 8.31 16.34 -8.32
CA GLN A 56 8.58 16.60 -6.90
C GLN A 56 7.57 15.94 -5.94
N LYS A 57 6.29 15.84 -6.34
CA LYS A 57 5.26 15.18 -5.52
C LYS A 57 5.50 13.67 -5.32
N LYS A 58 6.36 13.05 -6.14
CA LYS A 58 6.67 11.62 -6.07
C LYS A 58 7.73 11.29 -5.01
N ASP A 59 8.57 12.25 -4.64
CA ASP A 59 9.81 12.01 -3.88
C ASP A 59 9.73 12.35 -2.38
N ILE A 60 8.63 12.92 -1.89
CA ILE A 60 8.49 13.33 -0.47
C ILE A 60 7.94 12.21 0.42
N VAL A 61 7.34 11.16 -0.14
CA VAL A 61 6.77 10.01 0.61
C VAL A 61 7.64 8.72 0.66
N PRO A 62 8.75 8.52 -0.09
CA PRO A 62 9.48 7.26 -0.06
C PRO A 62 10.50 7.13 1.10
N ILE A 63 10.95 8.21 1.74
CA ILE A 63 12.07 8.15 2.71
C ILE A 63 11.60 7.66 4.09
N SER A 64 10.49 8.18 4.61
CA SER A 64 9.94 7.75 5.91
C SER A 64 9.42 6.32 5.87
N ILE A 65 8.81 5.93 4.75
CA ILE A 65 8.30 4.57 4.52
C ILE A 65 9.47 3.59 4.38
N LYS A 66 10.53 3.92 3.63
CA LYS A 66 11.70 3.05 3.51
C LYS A 66 12.47 2.88 4.83
N GLU A 67 12.58 3.93 5.65
CA GLU A 67 13.17 3.82 6.99
C GLU A 67 12.28 3.01 7.95
N PHE A 68 10.95 3.10 7.79
CA PHE A 68 9.99 2.26 8.51
C PHE A 68 10.09 0.79 8.07
N GLU A 69 10.10 0.52 6.77
CA GLU A 69 10.30 -0.81 6.15
C GLU A 69 11.61 -1.45 6.59
N LYS A 70 12.70 -0.68 6.70
CA LYS A 70 14.01 -1.17 7.15
C LYS A 70 14.02 -1.61 8.62
N ARG A 71 13.13 -1.05 9.47
CA ARG A 71 12.90 -1.54 10.84
C ARG A 71 12.07 -2.83 10.87
N LEU A 72 11.42 -3.20 9.77
CA LEU A 72 10.58 -4.38 9.61
C LEU A 72 11.32 -5.59 9.02
N GLU A 73 12.62 -5.48 8.72
CA GLU A 73 13.46 -6.56 8.19
C GLU A 73 13.66 -7.70 9.23
N GLY A 74 12.65 -8.57 9.24
CA GLY A 74 12.44 -9.74 10.10
C GLY A 74 11.01 -10.26 9.93
N GLY A 75 10.57 -10.30 8.66
CA GLY A 75 9.31 -9.77 8.10
C GLY A 75 7.99 -10.01 8.82
N LEU A 76 7.23 -8.91 8.95
CA LEU A 76 5.77 -8.94 9.12
C LEU A 76 5.13 -9.60 7.89
N LEU A 77 4.29 -10.60 8.12
CA LEU A 77 3.47 -11.21 7.10
C LEU A 77 2.10 -10.55 7.10
N HIS A 78 1.73 -9.90 6.00
CA HIS A 78 0.44 -9.25 5.83
C HIS A 78 -0.54 -10.20 5.17
N PHE A 79 -1.77 -10.22 5.69
CA PHE A 79 -2.86 -11.07 5.25
C PHE A 79 -4.14 -10.25 5.11
N LYS A 80 -5.00 -10.72 4.21
CA LYS A 80 -6.36 -10.21 4.05
C LYS A 80 -7.36 -11.27 4.52
N CYS A 81 -8.27 -10.87 5.40
CA CYS A 81 -9.31 -11.77 5.89
C CYS A 81 -10.34 -12.05 4.77
N PRO A 82 -10.70 -13.32 4.47
CA PRO A 82 -11.74 -13.62 3.49
C PRO A 82 -13.15 -13.25 3.96
N THR A 83 -13.37 -13.09 5.27
CA THR A 83 -14.68 -12.82 5.86
C THR A 83 -15.01 -11.33 5.90
N CYS A 84 -14.10 -10.50 6.44
CA CYS A 84 -14.32 -9.06 6.57
C CYS A 84 -13.52 -8.21 5.58
N TYR A 85 -12.65 -8.83 4.78
CA TYR A 85 -11.71 -8.15 3.87
C TYR A 85 -10.75 -7.17 4.56
N GLY A 86 -10.66 -7.24 5.90
CA GLY A 86 -9.72 -6.48 6.72
C GLY A 86 -8.29 -6.96 6.56
N PHE A 87 -7.35 -6.04 6.77
CA PHE A 87 -5.92 -6.28 6.65
C PHE A 87 -5.34 -6.50 8.04
N PHE A 88 -4.49 -7.52 8.18
CA PHE A 88 -3.81 -7.78 9.43
C PHE A 88 -2.41 -8.30 9.19
N ALA A 89 -1.51 -8.08 10.14
CA ALA A 89 -0.13 -8.53 10.05
C ALA A 89 0.23 -9.46 11.21
N ILE A 90 1.16 -10.39 10.94
CA ILE A 90 1.71 -11.30 11.94
C ILE A 90 3.23 -11.28 11.85
N LYS A 91 3.88 -11.12 13.00
CA LYS A 91 5.33 -11.26 13.14
C LYS A 91 5.60 -12.52 13.93
N LYS A 92 6.29 -13.44 13.27
CA LYS A 92 6.81 -14.66 13.88
C LYS A 92 8.24 -14.39 14.37
N SER A 93 8.65 -14.97 15.50
CA SER A 93 10.02 -14.90 15.97
C SER A 93 10.98 -15.66 15.02
N LYS A 94 12.29 -15.45 15.18
CA LYS A 94 13.33 -16.01 14.28
C LYS A 94 13.51 -17.54 14.39
N ARG A 95 12.86 -18.22 15.34
CA ARG A 95 13.09 -19.66 15.61
C ARG A 95 12.00 -20.56 15.02
N ASN A 96 12.28 -21.21 13.88
CA ASN A 96 11.54 -22.35 13.34
C ASN A 96 10.04 -22.12 12.99
N ASN A 97 9.78 -21.36 11.91
CA ASN A 97 8.43 -20.99 11.45
C ASN A 97 7.74 -22.04 10.56
N LYS A 98 7.78 -23.32 10.93
CA LYS A 98 7.36 -24.44 10.04
C LYS A 98 5.98 -25.03 10.35
N LYS A 99 5.24 -24.50 11.32
CA LYS A 99 3.92 -25.04 11.72
C LYS A 99 2.76 -24.17 11.26
N TYR A 100 1.57 -24.78 11.23
CA TYR A 100 0.31 -24.10 10.99
C TYR A 100 -0.08 -23.25 12.21
N VAL A 101 -0.64 -22.07 11.96
CA VAL A 101 -1.09 -21.16 13.01
C VAL A 101 -2.60 -20.99 12.90
N GLN A 102 -3.33 -21.40 13.92
CA GLN A 102 -4.75 -21.15 14.06
C GLN A 102 -4.95 -19.92 14.93
N LEU A 103 -5.66 -18.91 14.44
CA LEU A 103 -5.98 -17.70 15.20
C LEU A 103 -7.31 -17.09 14.76
N THR A 104 -7.89 -16.24 15.60
CA THR A 104 -9.01 -15.39 15.22
C THR A 104 -8.54 -14.15 14.47
N CYS A 105 -9.25 -13.77 13.41
CA CYS A 105 -9.02 -12.54 12.67
C CYS A 105 -8.97 -11.33 13.63
N PRO A 106 -7.91 -10.50 13.58
CA PRO A 106 -7.79 -9.32 14.45
C PRO A 106 -8.87 -8.27 14.24
N ASP A 107 -9.57 -8.28 13.11
CA ASP A 107 -10.55 -7.26 12.76
C ASP A 107 -11.99 -7.70 13.07
N CYS A 108 -12.32 -8.99 12.85
CA CYS A 108 -13.70 -9.49 12.97
C CYS A 108 -13.87 -10.72 13.87
N GLY A 109 -12.80 -11.32 14.37
CA GLY A 109 -12.86 -12.50 15.23
C GLY A 109 -13.06 -13.84 14.50
N ALA A 110 -13.20 -13.86 13.18
CA ALA A 110 -13.38 -15.09 12.40
C ALA A 110 -12.18 -16.05 12.59
N LEU A 111 -12.44 -17.33 12.84
CA LEU A 111 -11.40 -18.34 13.03
C LEU A 111 -10.75 -18.72 11.69
N GLY A 112 -9.42 -18.70 11.62
CA GLY A 112 -8.67 -19.06 10.42
C GLY A 112 -7.38 -19.82 10.72
N VAL A 113 -6.83 -20.47 9.69
CA VAL A 113 -5.57 -21.22 9.75
C VAL A 113 -4.59 -20.68 8.70
N ILE A 114 -3.38 -20.36 9.14
CA ILE A 114 -2.31 -19.83 8.30
C ILE A 114 -1.25 -20.92 8.09
N PRO A 115 -0.93 -21.28 6.84
CA PRO A 115 0.12 -22.25 6.55
C PRO A 115 1.51 -21.67 6.84
N PRO A 116 2.54 -22.53 7.01
CA PRO A 116 3.90 -22.08 7.28
C PRO A 116 4.53 -21.26 6.14
N LYS A 117 4.11 -21.52 4.89
CA LYS A 117 4.52 -20.78 3.69
C LYS A 117 3.28 -20.25 2.95
N PRO A 118 2.81 -19.02 3.25
CA PRO A 118 1.68 -18.43 2.53
C PRO A 118 2.07 -17.99 1.11
N VAL A 119 1.15 -18.13 0.15
CA VAL A 119 1.38 -17.88 -1.29
C VAL A 119 1.19 -16.41 -1.68
N GLN A 120 0.40 -15.65 -0.92
CA GLN A 120 0.10 -14.24 -1.21
C GLN A 120 0.40 -13.39 0.02
N ILE A 121 1.27 -12.40 -0.16
CA ILE A 121 1.56 -11.34 0.80
C ILE A 121 1.12 -10.05 0.10
N GLU A 122 0.11 -9.38 0.62
CA GLU A 122 -0.38 -8.13 0.01
C GLU A 122 0.61 -6.99 0.28
N GLU A 123 1.04 -6.31 -0.78
CA GLU A 123 2.06 -5.24 -0.75
C GLU A 123 1.49 -3.87 -0.32
N SER A 124 0.16 -3.71 -0.26
CA SER A 124 -0.48 -2.43 0.08
C SER A 124 -0.94 -2.43 1.54
N ILE A 125 -0.23 -1.67 2.37
CA ILE A 125 -0.51 -1.48 3.79
C ILE A 125 -1.23 -0.12 3.97
N PRO A 126 -2.37 -0.05 4.69
CA PRO A 126 -3.04 1.21 4.98
C PRO A 126 -2.21 2.11 5.91
N GLU A 127 -2.20 3.43 5.67
CA GLU A 127 -1.38 4.44 6.38
C GLU A 127 -1.80 4.69 7.86
N LYS A 128 -2.70 3.89 8.42
CA LYS A 128 -3.25 4.10 9.78
C LYS A 128 -2.40 3.42 10.85
N LYS A 129 -2.42 3.99 12.06
CA LYS A 129 -1.76 3.43 13.25
C LYS A 129 -2.37 2.07 13.60
N SER A 130 -1.58 1.02 13.45
CA SER A 130 -1.96 -0.37 13.73
C SER A 130 -1.93 -0.66 15.23
N LEU A 131 -2.99 -1.27 15.76
CA LEU A 131 -3.00 -1.80 17.12
C LEU A 131 -2.47 -3.23 17.12
N LYS A 132 -1.71 -3.59 18.17
CA LYS A 132 -1.05 -4.90 18.28
C LYS A 132 -1.43 -5.62 19.56
N ALA A 133 -1.40 -6.95 19.50
CA ALA A 133 -1.40 -7.84 20.65
C ALA A 133 -0.23 -8.82 20.57
N ASN A 134 0.41 -9.08 21.70
CA ASN A 134 1.45 -10.09 21.80
C ASN A 134 0.90 -11.32 22.51
N PHE A 135 1.38 -12.48 22.08
CA PHE A 135 1.05 -13.76 22.65
C PHE A 135 2.31 -14.57 22.85
N SER A 136 2.40 -15.31 23.96
CA SER A 136 3.51 -16.21 24.27
C SER A 136 3.01 -17.64 24.38
N CYS A 137 3.80 -18.57 23.85
CA CYS A 137 3.59 -19.99 24.11
C CYS A 137 4.24 -20.38 25.44
N ASP A 138 3.47 -20.97 26.35
CA ASP A 138 3.97 -21.39 27.66
C ASP A 138 4.92 -22.60 27.56
N LEU A 139 4.81 -23.42 26.51
CA LEU A 139 5.67 -24.58 26.31
C LEU A 139 7.05 -24.24 25.76
N CYS A 140 7.15 -23.38 24.74
CA CYS A 140 8.43 -23.05 24.10
C CYS A 140 8.94 -21.64 24.41
N GLY A 141 8.15 -20.82 25.12
CA GLY A 141 8.50 -19.45 25.49
C GLY A 141 8.54 -18.44 24.32
N GLU A 142 8.22 -18.88 23.11
CA GLU A 142 8.32 -18.04 21.92
C GLU A 142 7.07 -17.15 21.75
N GLY A 143 7.31 -15.93 21.28
CA GLY A 143 6.29 -14.91 21.11
C GLY A 143 5.82 -14.76 19.66
N ILE A 144 4.52 -14.53 19.49
CA ILE A 144 3.90 -14.08 18.25
C ILE A 144 3.23 -12.74 18.50
N THR A 145 3.43 -11.78 17.60
CA THR A 145 2.71 -10.51 17.65
C THR A 145 1.75 -10.46 16.46
N VAL A 146 0.55 -9.95 16.71
CA VAL A 146 -0.52 -9.82 15.73
C VAL A 146 -0.98 -8.36 15.71
N TRP A 147 -1.18 -7.81 14.51
CA TRP A 147 -1.61 -6.43 14.28
C TRP A 147 -2.93 -6.40 13.50
N ALA A 148 -3.83 -5.51 13.90
CA ALA A 148 -4.96 -5.07 13.08
C ALA A 148 -4.52 -3.83 12.29
N GLU A 149 -4.54 -3.89 10.96
CA GLU A 149 -4.05 -2.83 10.09
C GLU A 149 -5.22 -1.96 9.60
N GLY A 150 -5.30 -0.72 10.10
CA GLY A 150 -6.34 0.24 9.71
C GLY A 150 -7.65 0.17 10.50
N THR A 151 -7.79 -0.79 11.43
CA THR A 151 -8.96 -1.02 12.27
C THR A 151 -8.56 -1.18 13.75
N ASP A 152 -9.56 -1.15 14.64
CA ASP A 152 -9.35 -1.48 16.05
C ASP A 152 -9.16 -2.98 16.25
N LEU A 153 -8.39 -3.36 17.27
CA LEU A 153 -8.14 -4.75 17.59
C LEU A 153 -9.39 -5.38 18.21
N TYR A 154 -9.88 -6.46 17.60
CA TYR A 154 -10.98 -7.27 18.14
C TYR A 154 -10.67 -7.71 19.57
N SER A 155 -11.61 -7.45 20.48
CA SER A 155 -11.39 -7.60 21.92
C SER A 155 -10.97 -9.03 22.32
N ASN A 156 -11.59 -10.02 21.68
CA ASN A 156 -11.43 -11.44 21.98
C ASN A 156 -10.44 -12.14 21.04
N ILE A 157 -9.43 -11.41 20.56
CA ILE A 157 -8.36 -11.99 19.73
C ILE A 157 -7.64 -13.12 20.49
N SER A 158 -7.50 -14.28 19.83
CA SER A 158 -6.87 -15.47 20.38
C SER A 158 -6.02 -16.19 19.33
N VAL A 159 -4.90 -16.75 19.76
CA VAL A 159 -4.04 -17.63 18.94
C VAL A 159 -4.11 -19.03 19.53
N TYR A 160 -4.67 -19.97 18.78
CA TYR A 160 -4.94 -21.35 19.22
C TYR A 160 -3.84 -22.33 18.86
N SER A 161 -2.83 -21.93 18.08
CA SER A 161 -1.68 -22.80 17.89
C SER A 161 -0.37 -22.05 17.77
N CYS A 162 0.67 -22.66 18.34
CA CYS A 162 2.01 -22.11 18.33
C CYS A 162 2.70 -22.36 16.97
N PRO A 163 3.17 -21.31 16.25
CA PRO A 163 3.92 -21.48 14.99
C PRO A 163 5.24 -22.23 15.11
N PHE A 164 5.76 -22.37 16.33
CA PHE A 164 7.12 -22.83 16.61
C PHE A 164 7.15 -24.29 17.05
N CYS A 165 6.49 -24.64 18.16
CA CYS A 165 6.39 -26.01 18.66
C CYS A 165 5.20 -26.78 18.06
N GLY A 166 4.17 -26.10 17.56
CA GLY A 166 2.95 -26.73 17.02
C GLY A 166 1.91 -27.08 18.08
N GLU A 167 2.07 -26.58 19.32
CA GLU A 167 1.09 -26.71 20.38
C GLU A 167 -0.28 -26.19 19.94
N LYS A 168 -1.36 -26.83 20.39
CA LYS A 168 -2.75 -26.49 20.01
C LYS A 168 -3.54 -25.84 21.14
N GLU A 169 -2.88 -25.56 22.26
CA GLU A 169 -3.46 -24.77 23.33
C GLU A 169 -3.44 -23.27 23.00
N PRO A 170 -4.42 -22.49 23.51
CA PRO A 170 -4.43 -21.05 23.35
C PRO A 170 -3.19 -20.40 23.97
N LEU A 171 -2.50 -19.54 23.21
CA LEU A 171 -1.37 -18.78 23.73
C LEU A 171 -1.83 -17.68 24.69
N LYS A 172 -1.00 -17.40 25.69
CA LYS A 172 -1.24 -16.36 26.69
C LYS A 172 -0.97 -14.97 26.12
N ARG A 173 -1.93 -14.06 26.26
CA ARG A 173 -1.81 -12.65 25.85
C ARG A 173 -1.06 -11.81 26.90
N PHE A 174 -0.17 -10.92 26.46
CA PHE A 174 0.61 -10.02 27.34
C PHE A 174 0.89 -8.64 26.71
#